data_AF-A0A5N6PJZ0-F1
#
_entry.id   AF-A0A5N6PJZ0-F1
#
_cell.length_a   1.000
_cell.length_b   1.000
_cell.length_c   1.000
_cell.angle_alpha   90.00
_cell.angle_beta   90.00
_cell.angle_gamma   90.00
#
_symmetry.space_group_name_H-M   'P 1'
#
loop_
_entity.id
_entity.type
_entity.pdbx_description
1 polymer ?
#
loop_
_entity_poly.entity_id
_entity_poly.type
_entity_poly.pdbx_seq_one_letter_code
_entity_poly.pdbx_strand_id
1 'polypeptide(L)'
;MVFFCIHLITCFLLLSDPSSSSITFSLPSITPQNQNRDIVIQGTEATISDDGIQLTRNMAGLDKTPSAGRATYIRPLNLTELASFSTNFTFVIDSNGSTPYGYGLTFFLADNNSVISEGGAMGLPFIEPPNKATSRFVAVEFDTSNDYWDPIVGRGDPLGDHVAIYVSSVSSQKSQKWLNNVAGGAVCQDWVRCQDGLFHTFDVKTVLPESVIFGFSAATPDAFEI
;
A
#
# COMPACT_ATOMS: atom_id res chain seq x y z
N MET A 1 13.02 39.02 -4.71
CA MET A 1 13.95 38.22 -5.53
C MET A 1 14.81 37.37 -4.61
N VAL A 2 14.56 36.06 -4.56
CA VAL A 2 15.59 35.02 -4.48
C VAL A 2 15.01 33.85 -5.26
N PHE A 3 15.59 33.53 -6.41
CA PHE A 3 15.32 32.29 -7.13
C PHE A 3 16.03 31.16 -6.38
N PHE A 4 15.36 30.04 -6.17
CA PHE A 4 16.05 28.75 -6.03
C PHE A 4 15.55 27.80 -7.11
N CYS A 5 16.42 27.67 -8.11
CA CYS A 5 16.40 26.63 -9.12
C CYS A 5 17.02 25.39 -8.49
N ILE A 6 16.31 24.26 -8.45
CA ILE A 6 16.95 22.95 -8.26
C ILE A 6 16.53 22.10 -9.45
N HIS A 7 17.41 22.06 -10.46
CA HIS A 7 17.40 21.03 -11.48
C HIS A 7 18.16 19.83 -10.91
N LEU A 8 17.46 18.76 -10.57
CA LEU A 8 18.11 17.46 -10.37
C LEU A 8 17.82 16.59 -11.58
N ILE A 9 18.76 16.57 -12.54
CA ILE A 9 18.82 15.53 -13.57
C ILE A 9 19.65 14.40 -12.96
N THR A 10 18.99 13.37 -12.42
CA THR A 10 19.63 12.08 -12.18
C THR A 10 19.43 11.20 -13.40
N CYS A 11 20.46 11.14 -14.25
CA CYS A 11 20.56 10.18 -15.34
C CYS A 11 21.15 8.88 -14.77
N PHE A 12 20.31 7.86 -14.56
CA PHE A 12 20.78 6.48 -14.38
C PHE A 12 20.72 5.81 -15.75
N LEU A 13 21.89 5.62 -16.37
CA LEU A 13 22.04 4.65 -17.45
C LEU A 13 22.09 3.26 -16.81
N LEU A 14 20.94 2.58 -16.78
CA LEU A 14 20.91 1.14 -16.68
C LEU A 14 20.89 0.60 -18.12
N LEU A 15 21.91 -0.18 -18.45
CA LEU A 15 21.96 -0.97 -19.68
C LEU A 15 20.77 -1.94 -19.65
N SER A 16 19.66 -1.59 -20.31
CA SER A 16 18.56 -2.53 -20.52
C SER A 16 18.80 -3.30 -21.82
N ASP A 17 18.95 -4.60 -21.64
CA ASP A 17 18.80 -5.64 -22.64
C ASP A 17 17.59 -5.32 -23.54
N PRO A 18 17.72 -5.30 -24.88
CA PRO A 18 16.63 -4.91 -25.80
C PRO A 18 15.39 -5.84 -25.78
N SER A 19 15.36 -6.84 -24.91
CA SER A 19 14.26 -7.79 -24.70
C SER A 19 13.36 -7.48 -23.48
N SER A 20 13.70 -6.48 -22.65
CA SER A 20 12.94 -6.15 -21.44
C SER A 20 11.74 -5.24 -21.74
N SER A 21 10.53 -5.69 -21.43
CA SER A 21 9.31 -4.87 -21.49
C SER A 21 9.14 -4.07 -20.20
N SER A 22 9.42 -2.76 -20.24
CA SER A 22 9.18 -1.86 -19.10
C SER A 22 7.75 -1.31 -19.11
N ILE A 23 7.07 -1.35 -17.96
CA ILE A 23 5.81 -0.61 -17.75
C ILE A 23 6.15 0.71 -17.03
N THR A 24 5.72 1.84 -17.59
CA THR A 24 5.83 3.15 -16.94
C THR A 24 4.52 3.90 -17.17
N PHE A 25 3.98 4.49 -16.11
CA PHE A 25 2.76 5.29 -16.17
C PHE A 25 2.78 6.37 -15.09
N SER A 26 1.94 7.38 -15.27
CA SER A 26 1.70 8.44 -14.29
C SER A 26 0.22 8.82 -14.33
N LEU A 27 -0.39 8.89 -13.15
CA LEU A 27 -1.78 9.29 -12.96
C LEU A 27 -1.81 10.50 -12.01
N PRO A 28 -1.55 11.72 -12.52
CA PRO A 28 -1.48 12.92 -11.68
C PRO A 28 -2.85 13.34 -11.11
N SER A 29 -3.94 12.86 -11.72
CA SER A 29 -5.31 12.98 -11.22
C SER A 29 -6.01 11.66 -11.52
N ILE A 30 -6.70 11.12 -10.52
CA ILE A 30 -7.52 9.92 -10.66
C ILE A 30 -8.97 10.34 -10.50
N THR A 31 -9.80 9.98 -11.46
CA THR A 31 -11.20 10.38 -11.59
C THR A 31 -12.04 9.17 -12.00
N PRO A 32 -13.38 9.22 -11.95
CA PRO A 32 -14.21 8.08 -12.31
C PRO A 32 -13.94 7.51 -13.72
N GLN A 33 -13.40 8.33 -14.63
CA GLN A 33 -13.01 7.91 -15.99
C GLN A 33 -11.83 6.93 -16.02
N ASN A 34 -11.04 6.85 -14.95
CA ASN A 34 -9.96 5.87 -14.81
C ASN A 34 -10.47 4.48 -14.42
N GLN A 35 -11.69 4.37 -13.89
CA GLN A 35 -12.26 3.09 -13.46
C GLN A 35 -12.45 2.15 -14.66
N ASN A 36 -11.94 0.93 -14.54
CA ASN A 36 -11.91 -0.11 -15.59
C ASN A 36 -11.16 0.32 -16.88
N ARG A 37 -10.44 1.45 -16.84
CA ARG A 37 -9.57 1.93 -17.92
C ARG A 37 -8.11 1.84 -17.51
N ASP A 38 -7.79 2.38 -16.35
CA ASP A 38 -6.44 2.40 -15.77
C ASP A 38 -6.41 1.68 -14.41
N ILE A 39 -7.50 1.80 -13.63
CA ILE A 39 -7.62 1.29 -12.27
C ILE A 39 -8.83 0.36 -12.16
N VAL A 40 -8.64 -0.78 -11.49
CA VAL A 40 -9.71 -1.69 -11.08
C VAL A 40 -9.94 -1.51 -9.58
N ILE A 41 -11.21 -1.36 -9.18
CA ILE A 41 -11.60 -1.22 -7.78
C ILE A 41 -12.31 -2.49 -7.32
N GLN A 42 -11.96 -2.96 -6.12
CA GLN A 42 -12.55 -4.13 -5.48
C GLN A 42 -12.75 -3.87 -3.99
N GLY A 43 -13.66 -4.62 -3.36
CA GLY A 43 -14.06 -4.41 -1.96
C GLY A 43 -15.50 -3.94 -1.86
N THR A 44 -16.01 -3.84 -0.64
CA THR A 44 -17.42 -3.53 -0.41
C THR A 44 -17.76 -2.07 -0.68
N GLU A 45 -16.81 -1.16 -0.44
CA GLU A 45 -17.09 0.30 -0.42
C GLU A 45 -15.99 1.15 -1.07
N ALA A 46 -15.02 0.52 -1.74
CA ALA A 46 -14.01 1.26 -2.47
C ALA A 46 -14.62 1.96 -3.69
N THR A 47 -14.26 3.23 -3.91
CA THR A 47 -14.80 4.06 -4.99
C THR A 47 -13.72 4.97 -5.58
N ILE A 48 -14.05 5.58 -6.72
CA ILE A 48 -13.26 6.67 -7.31
C ILE A 48 -14.19 7.88 -7.44
N SER A 49 -13.74 9.04 -6.96
CA SER A 49 -14.38 10.33 -7.13
C SER A 49 -13.45 11.30 -7.86
N ASP A 50 -13.87 12.55 -8.03
CA ASP A 50 -13.00 13.60 -8.57
C ASP A 50 -11.87 13.99 -7.61
N ASP A 51 -11.95 13.57 -6.34
CA ASP A 51 -10.91 13.78 -5.32
C ASP A 51 -9.86 12.66 -5.30
N GLY A 52 -10.10 11.54 -6.01
CA GLY A 52 -9.18 10.42 -6.12
C GLY A 52 -9.80 9.07 -5.78
N ILE A 53 -8.95 8.14 -5.34
CA ILE A 53 -9.36 6.80 -4.90
C ILE A 53 -9.72 6.85 -3.42
N GLN A 54 -10.90 6.36 -3.08
CA GLN A 54 -11.33 6.10 -1.71
C GLN A 54 -11.34 4.57 -1.51
N LEU A 55 -10.44 4.04 -0.68
CA LEU A 55 -10.28 2.57 -0.50
C LEU A 55 -11.26 1.98 0.52
N THR A 56 -11.71 2.78 1.47
CA THR A 56 -12.62 2.40 2.56
C THR A 56 -13.80 3.35 2.60
N ARG A 57 -14.90 2.94 3.23
CA ARG A 57 -16.10 3.78 3.33
C ARG A 57 -15.76 5.15 3.88
N ASN A 58 -16.24 6.22 3.24
CA ASN A 58 -16.20 7.54 3.84
C ASN A 58 -17.11 7.59 5.07
N MET A 59 -16.50 7.64 6.26
CA MET A 59 -17.20 7.62 7.55
C MET A 59 -17.69 9.00 8.00
N ALA A 60 -17.80 10.00 7.11
CA ALA A 60 -18.41 11.29 7.43
C ALA A 60 -19.89 11.18 7.88
N GLY A 61 -20.53 10.02 7.70
CA GLY A 61 -21.83 9.66 8.27
C GLY A 61 -21.75 8.98 9.65
N LEU A 62 -22.90 8.63 10.23
CA LEU A 62 -22.97 7.85 11.49
C LEU A 62 -22.72 6.34 11.29
N ASP A 63 -22.50 5.89 10.06
CA ASP A 63 -22.24 4.50 9.72
C ASP A 63 -20.74 4.20 9.81
N LYS A 64 -20.37 3.44 10.85
CA LYS A 64 -19.00 3.00 11.13
C LYS A 64 -18.78 1.54 10.78
N THR A 65 -19.64 0.95 9.92
CA THR A 65 -19.47 -0.46 9.55
C THR A 65 -18.08 -0.67 8.97
N PRO A 66 -17.33 -1.72 9.39
CA PRO A 66 -15.99 -1.97 8.90
C PRO A 66 -16.01 -2.14 7.38
N SER A 67 -14.91 -1.78 6.75
CA SER A 67 -14.78 -1.93 5.30
C SER A 67 -13.34 -2.23 4.94
N ALA A 68 -13.16 -2.94 3.82
CA ALA A 68 -11.87 -3.15 3.20
C ALA A 68 -12.01 -3.05 1.69
N GLY A 69 -10.98 -2.52 1.06
CA GLY A 69 -10.98 -2.33 -0.38
C GLY A 69 -9.60 -2.24 -0.98
N ARG A 70 -9.56 -2.37 -2.31
CA ARG A 70 -8.35 -2.31 -3.11
C ARG A 70 -8.57 -1.52 -4.39
N ALA A 71 -7.51 -0.86 -4.83
CA ALA A 71 -7.39 -0.26 -6.14
C ALA A 71 -6.11 -0.76 -6.81
N THR A 72 -6.25 -1.44 -7.94
CA THR A 72 -5.13 -2.07 -8.67
C THR A 72 -4.96 -1.48 -10.05
N TYR A 73 -3.73 -1.42 -10.53
CA TYR A 73 -3.48 -1.06 -11.92
C TYR A 73 -3.99 -2.17 -12.86
N ILE A 74 -4.65 -1.78 -13.95
CA ILE A 74 -5.35 -2.72 -14.83
C ILE A 74 -4.43 -3.74 -15.53
N ARG A 75 -3.16 -3.41 -15.73
CA ARG A 75 -2.18 -4.30 -16.35
C ARG A 75 -1.34 -4.98 -15.26
N PRO A 76 -1.18 -6.31 -15.29
CA PRO A 76 -0.33 -7.00 -14.34
C PRO A 76 1.14 -6.61 -14.53
N LEU A 77 1.91 -6.70 -13.45
CA LEU A 77 3.36 -6.58 -13.48
C LEU A 77 3.97 -7.96 -13.67
N ASN A 78 4.88 -8.08 -14.64
CA ASN A 78 5.63 -9.30 -14.89
C ASN A 78 7.01 -9.24 -14.20
N LEU A 79 7.30 -10.24 -13.37
CA LEU A 79 8.51 -10.38 -12.53
C LEU A 79 9.54 -11.37 -13.13
N THR A 80 9.38 -11.84 -14.38
CA THR A 80 10.25 -12.87 -14.98
C THR A 80 11.72 -12.45 -15.08
N GLU A 81 11.99 -11.22 -15.50
CA GLU A 81 13.37 -10.68 -15.60
C GLU A 81 13.78 -9.98 -14.30
N LEU A 82 15.01 -9.51 -14.19
CA LEU A 82 15.47 -8.59 -13.15
C LEU A 82 14.56 -7.35 -13.10
N ALA A 83 13.46 -7.45 -12.34
CA ALA A 83 12.38 -6.49 -12.27
C ALA A 83 12.62 -5.55 -11.09
N SER A 84 13.36 -4.48 -11.35
CA SER A 84 13.39 -3.30 -10.49
C SER A 84 12.15 -2.44 -10.74
N PHE A 85 11.53 -1.92 -9.69
CA PHE A 85 10.42 -0.96 -9.80
C PHE A 85 10.58 0.21 -8.83
N SER A 86 10.02 1.35 -9.21
CA SER A 86 9.89 2.51 -8.34
C SER A 86 8.49 3.07 -8.51
N THR A 87 7.83 3.36 -7.40
CA THR A 87 6.54 4.05 -7.39
C THR A 87 6.60 5.25 -6.45
N ASN A 88 5.89 6.30 -6.81
CA ASN A 88 5.65 7.46 -5.97
C ASN A 88 4.16 7.74 -5.96
N PHE A 89 3.63 8.02 -4.79
CA PHE A 89 2.23 8.31 -4.61
C PHE A 89 2.04 9.29 -3.46
N THR A 90 0.86 9.90 -3.46
CA THR A 90 0.37 10.74 -2.36
C THR A 90 -0.90 10.11 -1.81
N PHE A 91 -1.10 10.21 -0.52
CA PHE A 91 -2.28 9.70 0.15
C PHE A 91 -2.64 10.59 1.35
N VAL A 92 -3.87 10.44 1.83
CA VAL A 92 -4.36 11.01 3.08
C VAL A 92 -4.91 9.87 3.90
N ILE A 93 -4.61 9.88 5.20
CA ILE A 93 -5.34 9.11 6.21
C ILE A 93 -5.85 10.16 7.20
N ASP A 94 -7.17 10.25 7.36
CA ASP A 94 -7.79 11.26 8.22
C ASP A 94 -8.69 10.61 9.27
N SER A 95 -8.33 10.73 10.56
CA SER A 95 -9.19 10.28 11.67
C SER A 95 -10.16 11.37 12.17
N ASN A 96 -10.08 12.58 11.62
CA ASN A 96 -10.86 13.76 12.02
C ASN A 96 -10.84 13.96 13.55
N GLY A 97 -9.64 13.83 14.14
CA GLY A 97 -9.41 13.93 15.58
C GLY A 97 -10.00 12.79 16.43
N SER A 98 -10.57 11.74 15.81
CA SER A 98 -11.14 10.60 16.53
C SER A 98 -10.06 9.67 17.08
N THR A 99 -10.33 9.06 18.23
CA THR A 99 -9.53 7.97 18.81
C THR A 99 -10.46 6.95 19.47
N PRO A 100 -10.29 5.63 19.28
CA PRO A 100 -9.28 4.99 18.43
C PRO A 100 -9.53 5.25 16.93
N TYR A 101 -8.51 4.98 16.10
CA TYR A 101 -8.55 4.96 14.64
C TYR A 101 -7.73 3.75 14.14
N GLY A 102 -7.78 3.45 12.85
CA GLY A 102 -7.20 2.25 12.24
C GLY A 102 -7.87 1.94 10.90
N TYR A 103 -7.43 0.95 10.12
CA TYR A 103 -6.22 0.14 10.29
C TYR A 103 -5.05 0.62 9.42
N GLY A 104 -5.28 1.62 8.57
CA GLY A 104 -4.27 2.17 7.70
C GLY A 104 -4.33 1.70 6.24
N LEU A 105 -3.20 1.84 5.56
CA LEU A 105 -3.05 1.72 4.11
C LEU A 105 -1.86 0.81 3.76
N THR A 106 -1.95 0.08 2.66
CA THR A 106 -0.82 -0.63 2.07
C THR A 106 -0.64 -0.32 0.60
N PHE A 107 0.62 -0.29 0.16
CA PHE A 107 0.99 -0.53 -1.24
C PHE A 107 1.43 -1.99 -1.35
N PHE A 108 0.85 -2.75 -2.28
CA PHE A 108 1.08 -4.20 -2.35
C PHE A 108 1.35 -4.72 -3.75
N LEU A 109 2.03 -5.87 -3.81
CA LEU A 109 2.07 -6.80 -4.94
C LEU A 109 1.48 -8.13 -4.46
N ALA A 110 0.58 -8.75 -5.23
CA ALA A 110 -0.05 -10.01 -4.87
C ALA A 110 -0.47 -10.84 -6.08
N ASP A 111 -0.82 -12.10 -5.83
CA ASP A 111 -1.52 -12.94 -6.80
C ASP A 111 -2.76 -12.26 -7.37
N ASN A 112 -2.98 -12.43 -8.68
CA ASN A 112 -4.26 -12.12 -9.28
C ASN A 112 -5.35 -13.04 -8.68
N ASN A 113 -6.56 -12.50 -8.44
CA ASN A 113 -7.67 -13.18 -7.76
C ASN A 113 -7.43 -13.52 -6.28
N SER A 114 -6.49 -12.84 -5.62
CA SER A 114 -6.27 -12.95 -4.18
C SER A 114 -7.44 -12.41 -3.37
N VAL A 115 -7.70 -12.99 -2.19
CA VAL A 115 -8.84 -12.65 -1.30
C VAL A 115 -8.64 -11.31 -0.57
N ILE A 116 -9.70 -10.51 -0.39
CA ILE A 116 -9.65 -9.24 0.38
C ILE A 116 -10.01 -9.59 1.83
N SER A 117 -9.06 -9.47 2.74
CA SER A 117 -9.31 -9.67 4.17
C SER A 117 -9.55 -8.33 4.88
N GLU A 118 -10.54 -8.31 5.78
CA GLU A 118 -10.88 -7.14 6.59
C GLU A 118 -9.97 -7.00 7.82
N GLY A 119 -10.17 -5.93 8.60
CA GLY A 119 -9.43 -5.70 9.85
C GLY A 119 -7.97 -5.29 9.61
N GLY A 120 -7.09 -5.61 10.57
CA GLY A 120 -5.67 -5.31 10.49
C GLY A 120 -4.90 -6.01 9.35
N ALA A 121 -5.54 -6.88 8.57
CA ALA A 121 -4.98 -7.35 7.30
C ALA A 121 -5.06 -6.29 6.18
N MET A 122 -5.78 -5.17 6.37
CA MET A 122 -5.83 -4.01 5.46
C MET A 122 -6.14 -4.37 3.99
N GLY A 123 -7.01 -5.35 3.77
CA GLY A 123 -7.38 -5.81 2.42
C GLY A 123 -6.37 -6.78 1.77
N LEU A 124 -5.24 -7.09 2.43
CA LEU A 124 -4.25 -8.06 1.95
C LEU A 124 -4.79 -9.50 1.99
N PRO A 125 -4.27 -10.42 1.16
CA PRO A 125 -4.70 -11.80 1.17
C PRO A 125 -4.06 -12.57 2.32
N PHE A 126 -4.62 -12.38 3.51
CA PHE A 126 -4.15 -13.02 4.73
C PHE A 126 -5.33 -13.65 5.47
N ILE A 127 -5.27 -14.97 5.67
CA ILE A 127 -6.26 -15.72 6.44
C ILE A 127 -5.48 -16.52 7.48
N GLU A 128 -5.85 -16.38 8.75
CA GLU A 128 -5.27 -17.16 9.84
C GLU A 128 -5.89 -18.56 9.92
N PRO A 129 -5.09 -19.65 9.99
CA PRO A 129 -3.63 -19.68 9.91
C PRO A 129 -3.12 -19.47 8.47
N PRO A 130 -2.00 -18.74 8.27
CA PRO A 130 -1.51 -18.40 6.95
C PRO A 130 -1.11 -19.63 6.15
N ASN A 131 -1.71 -19.78 4.97
CA ASN A 131 -1.29 -20.74 3.97
C ASN A 131 -0.40 -20.04 2.93
N LYS A 132 0.82 -20.55 2.74
CA LYS A 132 1.79 -20.01 1.77
C LYS A 132 1.26 -19.91 0.35
N ALA A 133 0.35 -20.80 -0.05
CA ALA A 133 -0.22 -20.78 -1.40
C ALA A 133 -1.26 -19.68 -1.59
N THR A 134 -1.98 -19.28 -0.53
CA THR A 134 -3.06 -18.28 -0.61
C THR A 134 -2.64 -16.92 -0.07
N SER A 135 -1.55 -16.85 0.70
CA SER A 135 -1.01 -15.63 1.31
C SER A 135 0.21 -15.13 0.55
N ARG A 136 0.15 -15.08 -0.78
CA ARG A 136 1.25 -14.61 -1.63
C ARG A 136 1.11 -13.11 -1.86
N PHE A 137 1.75 -12.34 -0.99
CA PHE A 137 1.82 -10.90 -1.11
C PHE A 137 3.14 -10.35 -0.54
N VAL A 138 3.55 -9.21 -1.08
CA VAL A 138 4.55 -8.32 -0.48
C VAL A 138 3.90 -6.96 -0.37
N ALA A 139 4.00 -6.32 0.79
CA ALA A 139 3.42 -5.00 0.99
C ALA A 139 4.33 -4.08 1.79
N VAL A 140 4.19 -2.78 1.52
CA VAL A 140 4.61 -1.71 2.43
C VAL A 140 3.34 -1.19 3.08
N GLU A 141 3.28 -1.24 4.40
CA GLU A 141 2.16 -0.74 5.17
C GLU A 141 2.43 0.64 5.78
N PHE A 142 1.35 1.36 6.03
CA PHE A 142 1.26 2.57 6.85
C PHE A 142 0.20 2.28 7.90
N ASP A 143 0.63 1.63 8.99
CA ASP A 143 -0.24 1.13 10.04
C ASP A 143 -0.53 2.24 11.06
N THR A 144 -1.80 2.39 11.39
CA THR A 144 -2.36 3.36 12.34
C THR A 144 -3.05 2.68 13.54
N SER A 145 -3.04 1.35 13.57
CA SER A 145 -3.53 0.49 14.64
C SER A 145 -2.39 0.02 15.56
N ASN A 146 -2.77 -0.69 16.63
CA ASN A 146 -1.84 -1.40 17.52
C ASN A 146 -2.41 -2.77 17.84
N ASP A 147 -2.26 -3.70 16.92
CA ASP A 147 -2.65 -5.09 17.04
C ASP A 147 -1.56 -5.92 17.75
N TYR A 148 -1.91 -7.12 18.23
CA TYR A 148 -1.00 -7.92 19.07
C TYR A 148 0.24 -8.45 18.34
N TRP A 149 0.22 -8.43 17.00
CA TRP A 149 1.35 -8.83 16.14
C TRP A 149 2.26 -7.66 15.78
N ASP A 150 1.90 -6.43 16.18
CA ASP A 150 2.63 -5.24 15.81
C ASP A 150 3.94 -5.09 16.57
N PRO A 151 4.91 -4.34 16.01
CA PRO A 151 6.18 -4.10 16.66
C PRO A 151 6.03 -3.46 18.04
N ILE A 152 6.79 -3.96 19.00
CA ILE A 152 6.94 -3.37 20.33
C ILE A 152 8.30 -2.72 20.50
N VAL A 153 8.39 -1.73 21.38
CA VAL A 153 9.68 -1.24 21.89
C VAL A 153 10.11 -2.05 23.11
N GLY A 154 11.37 -1.93 23.53
CA GLY A 154 12.07 -2.79 24.50
C GLY A 154 11.50 -2.89 25.93
N ARG A 155 10.25 -2.48 26.17
CA ARG A 155 9.49 -2.62 27.42
C ARG A 155 8.11 -3.28 27.23
N GLY A 156 7.78 -3.76 26.03
CA GLY A 156 6.45 -4.29 25.72
C GLY A 156 5.42 -3.23 25.34
N ASP A 157 5.82 -1.95 25.30
CA ASP A 157 4.98 -0.88 24.82
C ASP A 157 4.85 -0.97 23.28
N PRO A 158 3.68 -0.69 22.70
CA PRO A 158 3.52 -0.65 21.25
C PRO A 158 4.43 0.40 20.62
N LEU A 159 4.91 0.12 19.40
CA LEU A 159 5.59 1.14 18.60
C LEU A 159 4.62 2.29 18.25
N GLY A 160 3.31 2.05 18.23
CA GLY A 160 2.30 2.98 17.71
C GLY A 160 2.30 2.97 16.20
N ASP A 161 1.73 4.01 15.59
CA ASP A 161 1.70 4.18 14.14
C ASP A 161 3.10 4.00 13.53
N HIS A 162 3.18 3.19 12.48
CA HIS A 162 4.44 2.71 11.93
C HIS A 162 4.34 2.39 10.43
N VAL A 163 5.51 2.30 9.80
CA VAL A 163 5.66 1.80 8.42
C VAL A 163 6.44 0.52 8.48
N ALA A 164 5.99 -0.51 7.78
CA ALA A 164 6.68 -1.79 7.75
C ALA A 164 6.60 -2.51 6.41
N ILE A 165 7.40 -3.57 6.30
CA ILE A 165 7.40 -4.48 5.15
C ILE A 165 6.78 -5.81 5.57
N TYR A 166 5.72 -6.19 4.86
CA TYR A 166 5.04 -7.46 5.00
C TYR A 166 5.43 -8.43 3.88
N VAL A 167 5.61 -9.70 4.26
CA VAL A 167 5.95 -10.79 3.35
C VAL A 167 5.14 -12.02 3.72
N SER A 168 4.05 -12.25 2.98
CA SER A 168 3.12 -13.37 3.24
C SER A 168 2.57 -13.46 4.67
N SER A 169 2.67 -12.38 5.44
CA SER A 169 2.28 -12.30 6.85
C SER A 169 2.04 -10.85 7.24
N VAL A 170 1.15 -10.62 8.21
CA VAL A 170 0.95 -9.33 8.90
C VAL A 170 1.96 -9.11 10.02
N SER A 171 2.84 -10.08 10.31
CA SER A 171 3.98 -9.83 11.18
C SER A 171 5.12 -9.23 10.35
N SER A 172 5.48 -7.99 10.66
CA SER A 172 6.47 -7.24 9.89
C SER A 172 7.86 -7.88 9.90
N GLN A 173 8.51 -7.89 8.73
CA GLN A 173 9.93 -8.28 8.61
C GLN A 173 10.85 -7.16 9.09
N LYS A 174 10.43 -5.92 8.89
CA LYS A 174 11.13 -4.71 9.30
C LYS A 174 10.12 -3.60 9.44
N SER A 175 10.21 -2.85 10.53
CA SER A 175 9.32 -1.74 10.83
C SER A 175 10.10 -0.51 11.32
N GLN A 176 9.45 0.64 11.23
CA GLN A 176 9.95 1.91 11.74
C GLN A 176 8.79 2.76 12.24
N LYS A 177 9.01 3.48 13.36
CA LYS A 177 8.05 4.46 13.86
C LYS A 177 7.69 5.48 12.78
N TRP A 178 6.41 5.71 12.58
CA TRP A 178 5.91 6.72 11.66
C TRP A 178 5.45 7.94 12.46
N LEU A 179 6.07 9.09 12.18
CA LEU A 179 5.63 10.38 12.73
C LEU A 179 4.67 10.99 11.72
N ASN A 180 3.38 10.95 12.03
CA ASN A 180 2.31 11.38 11.14
C ASN A 180 1.38 12.42 11.79
N ASN A 181 0.42 12.91 11.01
CA ASN A 181 -0.66 13.77 11.49
C ASN A 181 -2.03 13.23 11.00
N VAL A 182 -2.29 11.95 11.28
CA VAL A 182 -3.56 11.29 10.93
C VAL A 182 -4.76 12.04 11.52
N ALA A 183 -4.64 12.51 12.77
CA ALA A 183 -5.68 13.30 13.42
C ALA A 183 -6.04 14.61 12.71
N GLY A 184 -5.15 15.14 11.87
CA GLY A 184 -5.36 16.37 11.12
C GLY A 184 -5.44 16.18 9.61
N GLY A 185 -5.53 14.95 9.10
CA GLY A 185 -5.73 14.67 7.68
C GLY A 185 -4.65 15.25 6.75
N ALA A 186 -3.38 15.26 7.18
CA ALA A 186 -2.31 15.83 6.37
C ALA A 186 -1.96 14.94 5.15
N VAL A 187 -1.71 15.58 4.00
CA VAL A 187 -1.22 14.89 2.80
C VAL A 187 0.15 14.29 3.06
N CYS A 188 0.26 12.99 2.83
CA CYS A 188 1.50 12.22 2.90
C CYS A 188 2.00 11.92 1.48
N GLN A 189 3.32 11.86 1.30
CA GLN A 189 3.97 11.48 0.05
C GLN A 189 5.08 10.48 0.34
N ASP A 190 5.12 9.36 -0.39
CA ASP A 190 6.15 8.34 -0.21
C ASP A 190 6.67 7.75 -1.53
N TRP A 191 7.83 7.11 -1.46
CA TRP A 191 8.53 6.43 -2.54
C TRP A 191 8.82 4.99 -2.15
N VAL A 192 8.22 4.04 -2.86
CA VAL A 192 8.59 2.62 -2.74
C VAL A 192 9.52 2.26 -3.88
N ARG A 193 10.69 1.72 -3.56
CA ARG A 193 11.71 1.28 -4.52
C ARG A 193 12.09 -0.16 -4.25
N CYS A 194 11.97 -0.99 -5.27
CA CYS A 194 12.54 -2.32 -5.34
C CYS A 194 13.68 -2.30 -6.36
N GLN A 195 14.89 -2.66 -5.92
CA GLN A 195 16.02 -2.87 -6.81
C GLN A 195 16.35 -4.36 -6.83
N ASP A 196 16.78 -4.85 -7.99
CA ASP A 196 17.14 -6.25 -8.17
C ASP A 196 18.11 -6.75 -7.08
N GLY A 197 17.70 -7.81 -6.40
CA GLY A 197 18.47 -8.42 -5.32
C GLY A 197 18.53 -7.62 -4.01
N LEU A 198 17.76 -6.53 -3.86
CA LEU A 198 17.83 -5.66 -2.67
C LEU A 198 16.46 -5.07 -2.24
N PHE A 199 15.54 -5.92 -1.79
CA PHE A 199 15.00 -5.65 -0.46
C PHE A 199 16.05 -6.21 0.48
N HIS A 200 16.59 -5.43 1.42
CA HIS A 200 17.72 -5.85 2.28
C HIS A 200 17.49 -7.16 3.09
N THR A 201 16.36 -7.84 2.91
CA THR A 201 15.86 -8.99 3.68
C THR A 201 15.36 -10.19 2.86
N PHE A 202 14.90 -10.10 1.59
CA PHE A 202 14.37 -11.26 0.83
C PHE A 202 14.25 -11.05 -0.69
N ASP A 203 14.14 -12.16 -1.45
CA ASP A 203 13.87 -12.17 -2.90
C ASP A 203 12.37 -12.34 -3.18
N VAL A 204 11.76 -11.33 -3.84
CA VAL A 204 10.34 -11.29 -4.18
C VAL A 204 9.89 -12.50 -5.01
N LYS A 205 10.78 -13.05 -5.86
CA LYS A 205 10.47 -14.21 -6.72
C LYS A 205 10.30 -15.51 -5.94
N THR A 206 10.75 -15.55 -4.68
CA THR A 206 10.51 -16.70 -3.80
C THR A 206 9.11 -16.71 -3.18
N VAL A 207 8.40 -15.58 -3.29
CA VAL A 207 7.10 -15.34 -2.64
C VAL A 207 5.99 -15.22 -3.67
N LEU A 208 6.22 -14.45 -4.73
CA LEU A 208 5.22 -14.10 -5.72
C LEU A 208 5.36 -14.92 -7.01
N PRO A 209 4.25 -15.15 -7.74
CA PRO A 209 4.32 -15.72 -9.09
C PRO A 209 4.92 -14.72 -10.07
N GLU A 210 5.15 -15.17 -11.29
CA GLU A 210 5.68 -14.34 -12.38
C GLU A 210 4.78 -13.14 -12.74
N SER A 211 3.46 -13.26 -12.61
CA SER A 211 2.51 -12.20 -12.99
C SER A 211 1.67 -11.81 -11.78
N VAL A 212 1.78 -10.55 -11.36
CA VAL A 212 1.16 -10.04 -10.14
C VAL A 212 0.27 -8.84 -10.43
N ILE A 213 -0.75 -8.66 -9.60
CA ILE A 213 -1.45 -7.39 -9.48
C ILE A 213 -0.72 -6.53 -8.45
N PHE A 214 -0.82 -5.21 -8.62
CA PHE A 214 -0.24 -4.26 -7.69
C PHE A 214 -1.13 -3.03 -7.58
N GLY A 215 -1.03 -2.35 -6.44
CA GLY A 215 -1.88 -1.21 -6.13
C GLY A 215 -1.93 -0.94 -4.64
N PHE A 216 -3.07 -0.42 -4.20
CA PHE A 216 -3.28 0.00 -2.83
C PHE A 216 -4.45 -0.76 -2.20
N SER A 217 -4.35 -1.02 -0.90
CA SER A 217 -5.45 -1.58 -0.12
C SER A 217 -5.52 -0.93 1.26
N ALA A 218 -6.70 -0.87 1.84
CA ALA A 218 -6.91 -0.33 3.18
C ALA A 218 -8.08 -1.05 3.85
N ALA A 219 -8.17 -0.91 5.18
CA ALA A 219 -9.33 -1.32 5.94
C ALA A 219 -9.58 -0.37 7.11
N THR A 220 -10.83 -0.32 7.57
CA THR A 220 -11.25 0.49 8.71
C THR A 220 -11.97 -0.37 9.76
N PRO A 221 -11.79 -0.11 11.06
CA PRO A 221 -12.54 -0.71 12.16
C PRO A 221 -13.90 -0.02 12.31
N ASP A 222 -14.60 -0.32 13.40
CA ASP A 222 -15.75 0.44 13.89
C ASP A 222 -15.38 1.84 14.44
N ALA A 223 -14.43 2.54 13.79
CA ALA A 223 -13.96 3.87 14.17
C ALA A 223 -13.57 4.69 12.94
N PHE A 224 -13.61 6.03 13.06
CA PHE A 224 -13.42 6.92 11.92
C PHE A 224 -11.95 6.98 11.48
N GLU A 225 -11.72 6.67 10.21
CA GLU A 225 -10.49 6.84 9.45
C GLU A 225 -10.85 6.77 7.94
N ILE A 226 -10.45 7.77 7.14
CA ILE A 226 -10.72 7.80 5.69
C ILE A 226 -9.46 7.94 4.86
#